data_AF-A0A672R4R2-F1
#
_entry.id   AF-A0A672R4R2-F1
#
_cell.length_a   1.000
_cell.length_b   1.000
_cell.length_c   1.000
_cell.angle_alpha   90.00
_cell.angle_beta   90.00
_cell.angle_gamma   90.00
#
_symmetry.space_group_name_H-M   'P 1'
#
loop_
_entity.id
_entity.type
_entity.pdbx_description
1 polymer ?
#
loop_
_entity_poly.entity_id
_entity_poly.type
_entity_poly.pdbx_seq_one_letter_code
_entity_poly.pdbx_strand_id
1 'polypeptide(L)'
;ILEKLKNVEQEMDQIKHDMKQARKNLNELSKCCGLCLCPFNRLKSTESDWRKKQVRKPKESKRNMVSSQPTVVHDGQAPTGPYIKRITNDDREDEMEKNMNQMGNHIKILKNMALDFGDRIDDHNKIIDDVNDKSPFDRSDQNLNYK
;
A
#
# COMPACT_ATOMS: atom_id res chain seq x y z
N ILE A 1 7.98 -0.10 7.68
CA ILE A 1 6.95 0.29 6.68
C ILE A 1 6.26 1.56 7.14
N LEU A 2 5.69 1.59 8.35
CA LEU A 2 5.23 2.82 9.02
C LEU A 2 6.21 4.00 8.95
N GLU A 3 7.49 3.77 9.25
CA GLU A 3 8.52 4.82 9.17
C GLU A 3 8.76 5.34 7.74
N LYS A 4 8.66 4.46 6.74
CA LYS A 4 8.76 4.86 5.33
C LYS A 4 7.56 5.71 4.91
N LEU A 5 6.36 5.35 5.37
CA LEU A 5 5.14 6.13 5.10
C LEU A 5 5.17 7.50 5.80
N LYS A 6 5.68 7.57 7.04
CA LYS A 6 5.91 8.85 7.74
C LYS A 6 6.88 9.76 6.98
N ASN A 7 7.95 9.20 6.42
CA ASN A 7 8.89 9.97 5.60
C ASN A 7 8.22 10.50 4.32
N VAL A 8 7.41 9.66 3.65
CA VAL A 8 6.64 10.10 2.47
C VAL A 8 5.63 11.19 2.82
N GLU A 9 4.95 11.10 3.96
CA GLU A 9 4.04 12.14 4.44
C GLU A 9 4.77 13.47 4.66
N GLN A 10 5.95 13.45 5.28
CA GLN A 10 6.78 14.63 5.49
C GLN A 10 7.28 15.24 4.17
N GLU A 11 7.73 14.39 3.22
CA GLU A 11 8.13 14.84 1.89
C GLU A 11 6.96 15.48 1.13
N MET A 12 5.74 14.95 1.27
CA MET A 12 4.54 15.52 0.66
C MET A 12 4.17 16.88 1.25
N ASP A 13 4.31 17.07 2.57
CA ASP A 13 4.09 18.36 3.21
C ASP A 13 5.15 19.39 2.76
N GLN A 14 6.40 18.96 2.55
CA GLN A 14 7.46 19.78 1.98
C GLN A 14 7.14 20.20 0.53
N ILE A 15 6.73 19.26 -0.33
CA ILE A 15 6.31 19.56 -1.72
C ILE A 15 5.14 20.54 -1.74
N LYS A 16 4.16 20.36 -0.85
CA LYS A 16 2.99 21.26 -0.75
C LYS A 16 3.40 22.68 -0.33
N HIS A 17 4.38 22.80 0.57
CA HIS A 17 4.97 24.08 0.94
C HIS A 17 5.70 24.72 -0.25
N ASP A 18 6.55 23.96 -0.93
CA ASP A 18 7.36 24.42 -2.05
C ASP A 18 6.51 24.84 -3.25
N MET A 19 5.43 24.11 -3.56
CA MET A 19 4.46 24.50 -4.59
C MET A 19 3.74 25.81 -4.25
N LYS A 20 3.40 26.04 -2.97
CA LYS A 20 2.84 27.33 -2.52
C LYS A 20 3.85 28.46 -2.68
N GLN A 21 5.12 28.21 -2.38
CA GLN A 21 6.18 29.22 -2.48
C GLN A 21 6.52 29.53 -3.95
N ALA A 22 6.63 28.52 -4.80
CA ALA A 22 6.83 28.69 -6.24
C ALA A 22 5.70 29.53 -6.87
N ARG A 23 4.44 29.30 -6.44
CA ARG A 23 3.30 30.11 -6.89
C ARG A 23 3.40 31.57 -6.47
N LYS A 24 3.88 31.87 -5.25
CA LYS A 24 4.13 33.25 -4.80
C LYS A 24 5.21 33.92 -5.63
N ASN A 25 6.33 33.23 -5.86
CA ASN A 25 7.45 33.75 -6.63
C ASN A 25 7.04 34.06 -8.08
N LEU A 26 6.28 33.17 -8.73
CA LEU A 26 5.73 33.43 -10.08
C LEU A 26 4.78 34.62 -10.11
N ASN A 27 3.93 34.79 -9.08
CA ASN A 27 3.05 35.94 -8.98
C ASN A 27 3.83 37.25 -8.78
N GLU A 28 4.91 37.24 -8.00
CA GLU A 28 5.81 38.38 -7.82
C GLU A 28 6.56 38.74 -9.10
N LEU A 29 7.06 37.72 -9.84
CA LEU A 29 7.67 37.90 -11.16
C LEU A 29 6.68 38.47 -12.18
N SER A 30 5.41 38.05 -12.15
CA SER A 30 4.36 38.57 -13.05
C SER A 30 4.08 40.07 -12.81
N LYS A 31 4.22 40.53 -11.57
CA LYS A 31 4.07 41.95 -11.20
C LYS A 31 5.27 42.79 -11.59
N CYS A 32 6.43 42.17 -11.80
CA CYS A 32 7.65 42.84 -12.28
C CYS A 32 7.59 43.17 -13.80
N CYS A 33 6.59 42.67 -14.53
CA CYS A 33 6.37 43.03 -15.94
C CYS A 33 5.53 44.31 -16.15
N GLY A 34 5.68 45.31 -15.27
CA GLY A 34 5.09 46.65 -15.44
C GLY A 34 5.93 47.61 -16.32
N LEU A 35 7.19 47.25 -16.63
CA LEU A 35 8.09 48.07 -17.46
C LEU A 35 8.85 47.27 -18.53
N CYS A 36 8.62 45.96 -18.64
CA CYS A 36 9.33 45.12 -19.60
C CYS A 36 8.41 44.79 -20.79
N LEU A 37 8.71 45.36 -21.95
CA LEU A 37 8.18 44.91 -23.24
C LEU A 37 8.69 43.49 -23.52
N CYS A 38 8.04 42.46 -22.98
CA CYS A 38 8.35 41.07 -23.30
C CYS A 38 7.59 40.63 -24.56
N PRO A 39 8.26 40.41 -25.71
CA PRO A 39 7.62 39.98 -26.94
C PRO A 39 7.45 38.45 -26.94
N PHE A 40 6.74 37.89 -25.96
CA PHE A 40 6.44 36.46 -25.93
C PHE A 40 5.04 36.18 -26.44
N ASN A 41 4.87 36.37 -27.75
CA ASN A 41 3.79 35.80 -28.54
C ASN A 41 4.31 35.52 -29.97
N ARG A 42 5.28 34.61 -30.11
CA ARG A 42 5.58 33.97 -31.40
C ARG A 42 6.54 32.78 -31.27
N LEU A 43 6.05 31.68 -30.71
CA LEU A 43 6.53 30.36 -31.11
C LEU A 43 5.33 29.45 -31.33
N LYS A 44 4.94 29.32 -32.60
CA LYS A 44 4.11 28.21 -33.06
C LYS A 44 4.97 26.95 -32.89
N SER A 45 4.58 26.07 -31.97
CA SER A 45 5.18 24.74 -31.86
C SER A 45 4.76 23.94 -33.09
N THR A 46 5.74 23.62 -33.94
CA THR A 46 5.58 22.59 -34.97
C THR A 46 5.49 21.25 -34.27
N GLU A 47 4.34 20.63 -34.43
CA GLU A 47 3.99 19.28 -33.99
C GLU A 47 5.02 18.26 -34.50
N SER A 48 5.70 17.57 -33.59
CA SER A 48 6.56 16.43 -33.90
C SER A 48 6.18 15.24 -33.01
N ASP A 49 5.08 14.59 -33.37
CA ASP A 49 4.98 13.16 -33.72
C ASP A 49 5.88 12.10 -33.04
N TRP A 50 6.10 12.17 -31.71
CA TRP A 50 6.74 11.07 -30.95
C TRP A 50 5.79 10.27 -30.05
N ARG A 51 4.49 10.61 -30.03
CA ARG A 51 3.48 9.84 -29.29
C ARG A 51 3.01 8.62 -30.08
N LYS A 52 3.71 7.50 -29.93
CA LYS A 52 3.14 6.12 -29.89
C LYS A 52 4.26 5.11 -29.63
N LYS A 53 4.60 4.89 -28.36
CA LYS A 53 5.23 3.63 -27.94
C LYS A 53 4.31 2.93 -26.95
N GLN A 54 3.94 1.74 -27.35
CA GLN A 54 2.83 0.94 -26.85
C GLN A 54 3.04 0.52 -25.38
N VAL A 55 2.05 0.79 -24.54
CA VAL A 55 1.91 0.16 -23.22
C VAL A 55 1.34 -1.25 -23.45
N ARG A 56 2.18 -2.28 -23.27
CA ARG A 56 1.73 -3.67 -23.25
C ARG A 56 1.04 -3.95 -21.91
N LYS A 57 -0.23 -4.36 -21.96
CA LYS A 57 -1.00 -4.81 -20.78
C LYS A 57 -0.41 -6.11 -20.22
N PRO A 58 -0.22 -6.26 -18.90
CA PRO A 58 0.09 -7.55 -18.30
C PRO A 58 -1.13 -8.49 -18.42
N LYS A 59 -0.89 -9.73 -18.85
CA LYS A 59 -1.90 -10.79 -18.82
C LYS A 59 -2.03 -11.30 -17.39
N GLU A 60 -3.25 -11.22 -16.88
CA GLU A 60 -3.65 -11.76 -15.59
C GLU A 60 -3.53 -13.29 -15.61
N SER A 61 -2.62 -13.84 -14.81
CA SER A 61 -2.53 -15.28 -14.59
C SER A 61 -3.30 -15.61 -13.31
N LYS A 62 -4.52 -16.12 -13.49
CA LYS A 62 -5.30 -16.73 -12.41
C LYS A 62 -4.53 -17.94 -11.89
N ARG A 63 -3.85 -17.79 -10.76
CA ARG A 63 -3.30 -18.92 -10.00
C ARG A 63 -4.45 -19.52 -9.19
N ASN A 64 -4.90 -20.69 -9.60
CA ASN A 64 -5.83 -21.50 -8.84
C ASN A 64 -5.09 -22.01 -7.58
N MET A 65 -5.42 -21.46 -6.42
CA MET A 65 -5.01 -22.04 -5.14
C MET A 65 -5.86 -23.29 -4.89
N VAL A 66 -5.20 -24.43 -4.73
CA VAL A 66 -5.85 -25.69 -4.33
C VAL A 66 -6.24 -25.58 -2.87
N SER A 67 -7.53 -25.38 -2.62
CA SER A 67 -8.14 -25.50 -1.29
C SER A 67 -8.57 -26.94 -1.08
N SER A 68 -7.70 -27.74 -0.47
CA SER A 68 -8.08 -29.02 0.17
C SER A 68 -7.05 -29.31 1.25
N GLN A 69 -6.99 -28.44 2.25
CA GLN A 69 -6.35 -28.76 3.52
C GLN A 69 -7.44 -29.38 4.41
N PRO A 70 -7.21 -30.56 5.01
CA PRO A 70 -8.23 -31.22 5.83
C PRO A 70 -8.68 -30.29 6.96
N THR A 71 -9.95 -29.96 6.95
CA THR A 71 -10.57 -29.06 7.92
C THR A 71 -10.84 -29.84 9.19
N VAL A 72 -9.93 -29.79 10.16
CA VAL A 72 -10.29 -30.05 11.56
C VAL A 72 -10.80 -28.72 12.10
N VAL A 73 -12.10 -28.51 12.01
CA VAL A 73 -12.79 -27.39 12.67
C VAL A 73 -12.78 -27.71 14.15
N HIS A 74 -11.79 -27.20 14.89
CA HIS A 74 -11.86 -27.16 16.35
C HIS A 74 -12.05 -25.73 16.80
N ASP A 75 -13.05 -25.55 17.66
CA ASP A 75 -13.69 -24.29 18.01
C ASP A 75 -12.78 -23.45 18.91
N GLY A 76 -11.72 -22.86 18.34
CA GLY A 76 -10.86 -21.83 18.94
C GLY A 76 -10.11 -22.19 20.25
N GLN A 77 -10.40 -23.35 20.84
CA GLN A 77 -9.81 -23.86 22.05
C GLN A 77 -8.77 -24.90 21.67
N ALA A 78 -7.54 -24.70 22.14
CA ALA A 78 -6.51 -25.72 22.04
C ALA A 78 -7.10 -27.00 22.66
N PRO A 79 -6.98 -28.16 21.98
CA PRO A 79 -7.51 -29.39 22.53
C PRO A 79 -6.86 -29.60 23.90
N THR A 80 -7.70 -29.71 24.93
CA THR A 80 -7.27 -29.93 26.32
C THR A 80 -6.84 -31.37 26.57
N GLY A 81 -6.77 -32.19 25.53
CA GLY A 81 -6.33 -33.57 25.54
C GLY A 81 -5.24 -33.85 24.50
N PRO A 82 -4.76 -35.10 24.45
CA PRO A 82 -3.72 -35.52 23.51
C PRO A 82 -4.11 -35.19 22.07
N TYR A 83 -3.18 -34.60 21.32
CA TYR A 83 -3.36 -34.26 19.91
C TYR A 83 -3.50 -35.50 19.04
N ILE A 84 -2.91 -36.62 19.45
CA ILE A 84 -3.01 -37.89 18.74
C ILE A 84 -3.73 -38.97 19.57
N LYS A 85 -4.51 -39.80 18.88
CA LYS A 85 -5.09 -41.00 19.47
C LYS A 85 -4.03 -42.11 19.46
N ARG A 86 -3.61 -42.54 20.64
CA ARG A 86 -2.64 -43.65 20.80
C ARG A 86 -3.28 -44.98 20.40
N ILE A 87 -2.52 -45.81 19.68
CA ILE A 87 -2.95 -47.15 19.22
C ILE A 87 -1.97 -48.20 19.74
N THR A 88 -0.69 -47.99 19.46
CA THR A 88 0.41 -48.92 19.75
C THR A 88 1.15 -48.54 21.02
N ASN A 89 1.01 -47.29 21.47
CA ASN A 89 1.65 -46.76 22.67
C ASN A 89 3.19 -46.87 22.63
N ASP A 90 3.75 -46.60 21.44
CA ASP A 90 5.18 -46.66 21.15
C ASP A 90 5.82 -45.27 21.15
N ASP A 91 7.17 -45.24 21.16
CA ASP A 91 7.96 -44.00 21.18
C ASP A 91 7.70 -43.10 19.96
N ARG A 92 7.25 -43.69 18.84
CA ARG A 92 6.91 -42.94 17.63
C ARG A 92 5.63 -42.11 17.85
N GLU A 93 4.63 -42.68 18.50
CA GLU A 93 3.42 -41.94 18.91
C GLU A 93 3.78 -40.82 19.92
N ASP A 94 4.70 -41.06 20.86
CA ASP A 94 5.15 -40.01 21.80
C ASP A 94 5.85 -38.83 21.11
N GLU A 95 6.74 -39.08 20.15
CA GLU A 95 7.36 -38.01 19.36
C GLU A 95 6.34 -37.29 18.47
N MET A 96 5.31 -37.99 17.98
CA MET A 96 4.23 -37.36 17.22
C MET A 96 3.40 -36.41 18.08
N GLU A 97 3.07 -36.79 19.31
CA GLU A 97 2.36 -35.94 20.28
C GLU A 97 3.18 -34.67 20.61
N LYS A 98 4.48 -34.84 20.85
CA LYS A 98 5.41 -33.72 21.10
C LYS A 98 5.50 -32.76 19.92
N ASN A 99 5.58 -33.28 18.69
CA ASN A 99 5.60 -32.45 17.49
C ASN A 99 4.29 -31.68 17.30
N MET A 100 3.15 -32.30 17.57
CA MET A 100 1.84 -31.62 17.49
C MET A 100 1.69 -30.55 18.57
N ASN A 101 2.21 -30.78 19.77
CA ASN A 101 2.24 -29.76 20.83
C ASN A 101 3.09 -28.54 20.41
N GLN A 102 4.29 -28.77 19.85
CA GLN A 102 5.11 -27.70 19.27
C GLN A 102 4.37 -26.96 18.15
N MET A 103 3.66 -27.69 17.29
CA MET A 103 2.85 -27.08 16.24
C MET A 103 1.72 -26.21 16.82
N GLY A 104 1.10 -26.61 17.92
CA GLY A 104 0.14 -25.79 18.68
C GLY A 104 0.74 -24.45 19.13
N ASN A 105 1.99 -24.47 19.62
CA ASN A 105 2.71 -23.24 19.95
C ASN A 105 3.01 -22.38 18.71
N HIS A 106 3.44 -22.99 17.60
CA HIS A 106 3.68 -22.27 16.35
C HIS A 106 2.40 -21.64 15.80
N ILE A 107 1.25 -22.32 15.88
CA ILE A 107 -0.05 -21.78 15.48
C ILE A 107 -0.42 -20.56 16.33
N LYS A 108 -0.15 -20.60 17.64
CA LYS A 108 -0.35 -19.44 18.52
C LYS A 108 0.50 -18.24 18.10
N ILE A 109 1.75 -18.47 17.70
CA ILE A 109 2.62 -17.42 17.18
C ILE A 109 2.07 -16.86 15.86
N LEU A 110 1.66 -17.74 14.92
CA LEU A 110 1.04 -17.33 13.65
C LEU A 110 -0.23 -16.50 13.89
N LYS A 111 -1.08 -16.88 14.86
CA LYS A 111 -2.27 -16.13 15.25
C LYS A 111 -1.91 -14.73 15.73
N ASN A 112 -0.94 -14.62 16.63
CA ASN A 112 -0.51 -13.31 17.15
C ASN A 112 0.07 -12.44 16.03
N MET A 113 0.90 -13.00 15.13
CA MET A 113 1.40 -12.27 13.97
C MET A 113 0.26 -11.81 13.06
N ALA A 114 -0.75 -12.65 12.80
CA ALA A 114 -1.90 -12.28 11.98
C ALA A 114 -2.70 -11.13 12.59
N LEU A 115 -2.88 -11.12 13.92
CA LEU A 115 -3.50 -10.01 14.63
C LEU A 115 -2.67 -8.72 14.50
N ASP A 116 -1.37 -8.79 14.78
CA ASP A 116 -0.46 -7.64 14.65
C ASP A 116 -0.42 -7.09 13.20
N PHE A 117 -0.49 -7.97 12.19
CA PHE A 117 -0.58 -7.55 10.79
C PHE A 117 -1.92 -6.90 10.47
N GLY A 118 -3.03 -7.36 11.04
CA GLY A 118 -4.35 -6.75 10.90
C GLY A 118 -4.35 -5.30 11.41
N ASP A 119 -3.92 -5.10 12.66
CA ASP A 119 -3.85 -3.77 13.27
C ASP A 119 -2.97 -2.80 12.46
N ARG A 120 -1.82 -3.30 11.97
CA ARG A 120 -0.92 -2.51 11.11
C ARG A 120 -1.52 -2.15 9.76
N ILE A 121 -2.33 -3.01 9.17
CA ILE A 121 -3.03 -2.72 7.91
C ILE A 121 -4.06 -1.62 8.14
N ASP A 122 -4.81 -1.67 9.23
CA ASP A 122 -5.78 -0.62 9.57
C ASP A 122 -5.11 0.73 9.79
N ASP A 123 -3.96 0.76 10.45
CA ASP A 123 -3.15 1.98 10.59
C ASP A 123 -2.61 2.48 9.24
N HIS A 124 -2.13 1.58 8.38
CA HIS A 124 -1.69 1.96 7.05
C HIS A 124 -2.83 2.50 6.19
N ASN A 125 -4.05 1.95 6.30
CA ASN A 125 -5.22 2.44 5.56
C ASN A 125 -5.54 3.89 5.94
N LYS A 126 -5.52 4.23 7.24
CA LYS A 126 -5.72 5.62 7.69
C LYS A 126 -4.67 6.58 7.12
N ILE A 127 -3.40 6.17 7.13
CA ILE A 127 -2.31 7.00 6.57
C ILE A 127 -2.48 7.18 5.06
N ILE A 128 -2.91 6.14 4.33
CA ILE A 128 -3.18 6.22 2.90
C ILE A 128 -4.31 7.21 2.63
N ASP A 129 -5.40 7.16 3.41
CA ASP A 129 -6.52 8.09 3.28
C ASP A 129 -6.06 9.54 3.51
N ASP A 130 -5.27 9.80 4.56
CA ASP A 130 -4.70 11.13 4.84
C ASP A 130 -3.79 11.63 3.71
N VAL A 131 -2.95 10.75 3.14
CA VAL A 131 -2.10 11.07 1.99
C VAL A 131 -2.95 11.38 0.76
N ASN A 132 -4.02 10.63 0.53
CA ASN A 132 -4.92 10.83 -0.60
C ASN A 132 -5.67 12.18 -0.48
N ASP A 133 -6.14 12.52 0.72
CA ASP A 133 -6.78 13.82 0.98
C ASP A 133 -5.82 15.01 0.87
N LYS A 134 -4.53 14.80 1.18
CA LYS A 134 -3.47 15.80 1.01
C LYS A 134 -3.03 15.96 -0.44
N SER A 135 -3.29 14.98 -1.31
CA SER A 135 -2.95 15.03 -2.75
C SER A 135 -3.72 16.15 -3.46
N PRO A 136 -3.05 17.20 -3.96
CA PRO A 136 -3.72 18.26 -4.70
C PRO A 136 -4.13 17.86 -6.13
N PHE A 137 -3.66 16.70 -6.63
CA PHE A 137 -3.90 16.27 -8.01
C PHE A 137 -5.39 15.96 -8.25
N ASP A 138 -6.03 15.19 -7.38
CA ASP A 138 -7.44 14.80 -7.55
C ASP A 138 -8.43 15.97 -7.44
N ARG A 139 -8.09 17.03 -6.70
CA ARG A 139 -8.94 18.24 -6.62
C ARG A 139 -8.78 19.20 -7.80
N SER A 140 -7.71 19.08 -8.58
CA SER A 140 -7.48 19.96 -9.74
C SER A 140 -8.09 19.46 -11.04
N ASP A 141 -8.38 18.15 -11.15
CA ASP A 141 -9.00 17.56 -12.35
C ASP A 141 -10.53 17.73 -12.41
N GLN A 142 -11.18 18.18 -11.34
CA GLN A 142 -12.63 18.47 -11.34
C GLN A 142 -12.99 19.93 -11.70
N ASN A 143 -12.01 20.83 -11.87
CA ASN A 143 -12.26 22.26 -12.12
C ASN A 143 -11.84 22.77 -13.51
N LEU A 144 -11.67 21.86 -14.48
CA LEU A 144 -11.33 22.19 -15.87
C LEU A 144 -12.45 21.91 -16.88
N ASN A 145 -13.67 21.60 -16.42
CA ASN A 145 -14.82 21.33 -17.31
C ASN A 145 -15.86 22.46 -17.39
N TYR A 146 -15.53 23.67 -16.95
CA TYR A 146 -16.37 24.86 -17.22
C TYR A 146 -15.49 26.10 -17.44
N LYS A 147 -15.02 26.30 -18.67
CA LYS A 147 -14.91 27.61 -19.32
C LYS A 147 -14.54 27.47 -20.78
#